data_AF-A0A4P6FIN6-F1
#
_entry.id   AF-A0A4P6FIN6-F1
#
_cell.length_a   1.000
_cell.length_b   1.000
_cell.length_c   1.000
_cell.angle_alpha   90.00
_cell.angle_beta   90.00
_cell.angle_gamma   90.00
#
_symmetry.space_group_name_H-M   'P 1'
#
loop_
_entity.id
_entity.type
_entity.pdbx_description
1 polymer ?
#
loop_
_entity_poly.entity_id
_entity_poly.type
_entity_poly.pdbx_seq_one_letter_code
_entity_poly.pdbx_strand_id
1 'polypeptide(L)'
;MATPHSCCPLAALSGLEQIAMEAHLNRISLICSVNRALWEEVGPSLRVVAAKDDEGIIRLRFFIDGEPSQEDLESASSAAAEVIADFPEHELDDKVVRLDAPERVQVTADWQIVFMRREPG
;
A
#
# COMPACT_ATOMS: atom_id res chain seq x y z
N MET A 1 4.28 -34.40 -26.96
CA MET A 1 5.33 -33.36 -27.13
C MET A 1 4.76 -32.06 -26.58
N ALA A 2 5.05 -31.75 -25.32
CA ALA A 2 4.69 -30.46 -24.72
C ALA A 2 5.84 -29.49 -25.03
N THR A 3 5.53 -28.38 -25.70
CA THR A 3 6.45 -27.26 -25.85
C THR A 3 6.73 -26.68 -24.46
N PRO A 4 8.01 -26.49 -24.05
CA PRO A 4 8.29 -25.77 -22.83
C PRO A 4 7.88 -24.32 -23.06
N HIS A 5 6.92 -23.82 -22.28
CA HIS A 5 6.73 -22.38 -22.14
C HIS A 5 8.06 -21.81 -21.64
N SER A 6 8.78 -21.16 -22.54
CA SER A 6 10.01 -20.43 -22.23
C SER A 6 9.61 -19.31 -21.29
N CYS A 7 9.77 -19.55 -19.99
CA CYS A 7 9.85 -18.49 -19.01
C CYS A 7 11.08 -17.69 -19.41
N CYS A 8 10.89 -16.56 -20.08
CA CYS A 8 11.98 -15.71 -20.52
C CYS A 8 12.73 -15.27 -19.26
N PRO A 9 14.00 -15.64 -19.07
CA PRO A 9 14.73 -15.26 -17.86
C PRO A 9 14.80 -13.73 -17.80
N LEU A 10 14.62 -13.16 -16.60
CA LEU A 10 14.68 -11.70 -16.38
C LEU A 10 15.95 -11.06 -16.99
N ALA A 11 17.03 -11.83 -17.12
CA ALA A 11 18.29 -11.45 -17.74
C ALA A 11 18.25 -11.23 -19.28
N ALA A 12 17.14 -11.55 -19.96
CA ALA A 12 16.96 -11.36 -21.41
C ALA A 12 16.23 -10.07 -21.78
N LEU A 13 15.77 -9.30 -20.78
CA LEU A 13 15.09 -8.02 -20.97
C LEU A 13 16.10 -6.87 -21.15
N SER A 14 15.70 -5.83 -21.88
CA SER A 14 16.46 -4.57 -21.90
C SER A 14 16.48 -3.91 -20.51
N GLY A 15 17.42 -3.00 -20.27
CA GLY A 15 17.53 -2.31 -18.97
C GLY A 15 16.24 -1.56 -18.58
N LEU A 16 15.53 -0.96 -19.55
CA LEU A 16 14.26 -0.30 -19.30
C LEU A 16 13.14 -1.28 -18.93
N GLU A 17 13.10 -2.44 -19.59
CA GLU A 17 12.12 -3.50 -19.28
C GLU A 17 12.40 -4.13 -17.90
N GLN A 18 13.66 -4.25 -17.52
CA GLN A 18 14.05 -4.78 -16.21
C GLN A 18 13.62 -3.84 -15.08
N ILE A 19 13.85 -2.53 -15.22
CA ILE A 19 13.40 -1.50 -14.27
C ILE A 19 11.87 -1.51 -14.15
N ALA A 20 11.15 -1.57 -15.27
CA ALA A 20 9.70 -1.59 -15.26
C ALA A 20 9.12 -2.85 -14.58
N MET A 21 9.75 -4.01 -14.80
CA MET A 21 9.36 -5.27 -14.14
C MET A 21 9.62 -5.21 -12.64
N GLU A 22 10.78 -4.71 -12.22
CA GLU A 22 11.13 -4.54 -10.81
C GLU A 22 10.14 -3.61 -10.11
N ALA A 23 9.86 -2.43 -10.69
CA ALA A 23 8.85 -1.51 -10.17
C ALA A 23 7.46 -2.16 -10.07
N HIS A 24 7.09 -3.01 -11.03
CA HIS A 24 5.84 -3.74 -11.00
C HIS A 24 5.79 -4.78 -9.86
N LEU A 25 6.87 -5.52 -9.65
CA LEU A 25 6.98 -6.50 -8.56
C LEU A 25 6.98 -5.80 -7.20
N ASN A 26 7.70 -4.69 -7.04
CA ASN A 26 7.71 -3.90 -5.81
C ASN A 26 6.31 -3.40 -5.47
N ARG A 27 5.57 -2.91 -6.47
CA ARG A 27 4.17 -2.51 -6.30
C ARG A 27 3.29 -3.67 -5.80
N ILE A 28 3.43 -4.86 -6.38
CA ILE A 28 2.66 -6.05 -5.95
C ILE A 28 3.02 -6.41 -4.51
N SER A 29 4.32 -6.50 -4.20
CA SER A 29 4.81 -6.81 -2.86
C SER A 29 4.29 -5.83 -1.82
N LEU A 30 4.31 -4.52 -2.12
CA LEU A 30 3.80 -3.49 -1.22
C LEU A 30 2.29 -3.65 -0.97
N ILE A 31 1.50 -3.88 -2.02
CA ILE A 31 0.05 -4.10 -1.86
C ILE A 31 -0.22 -5.34 -0.99
N CYS A 32 0.51 -6.44 -1.19
CA CYS A 32 0.36 -7.65 -0.40
C CYS A 32 0.78 -7.45 1.06
N SER A 33 1.90 -6.77 1.29
CA SER A 33 2.40 -6.44 2.64
C SER A 33 1.39 -5.58 3.39
N VAL A 34 0.89 -4.50 2.79
CA VAL A 34 -0.13 -3.63 3.40
C VAL A 34 -1.42 -4.41 3.69
N ASN A 35 -1.89 -5.26 2.77
CA ASN A 35 -3.08 -6.09 3.04
C ASN A 35 -2.90 -7.01 4.25
N ARG A 36 -1.71 -7.61 4.40
CA ARG A 36 -1.38 -8.48 5.53
C ARG A 36 -1.32 -7.69 6.84
N ALA A 37 -0.63 -6.55 6.83
CA ALA A 37 -0.46 -5.68 7.98
C ALA A 37 -1.78 -5.04 8.48
N LEU A 38 -2.80 -4.97 7.63
CA LEU A 38 -4.13 -4.50 8.02
C LEU A 38 -4.97 -5.57 8.71
N TRP A 39 -4.49 -6.79 8.88
CA TRP A 39 -5.22 -7.81 9.63
C TRP A 39 -5.34 -7.39 11.09
N GLU A 40 -6.57 -7.41 11.59
CA GLU A 40 -6.92 -6.95 12.96
C GLU A 40 -6.78 -5.43 13.21
N GLU A 41 -6.25 -4.66 12.26
CA GLU A 41 -6.06 -3.20 12.38
C GLU A 41 -7.14 -2.36 11.66
N VAL A 42 -8.13 -3.00 11.02
CA VAL A 42 -9.24 -2.30 10.35
C VAL A 42 -10.31 -1.89 11.36
N GLY A 43 -10.27 -0.62 11.78
CA GLY A 43 -11.29 0.01 12.61
C GLY A 43 -12.52 0.52 11.85
N PRO A 44 -13.64 0.83 12.54
CA PRO A 44 -14.88 1.30 11.91
C PRO A 44 -14.76 2.69 11.29
N SER A 45 -13.88 3.53 11.81
CA SER A 45 -13.56 4.88 11.36
C SER A 45 -12.66 4.90 10.11
N LEU A 46 -11.90 3.82 9.85
CA LEU A 46 -10.98 3.73 8.74
C LEU A 46 -11.73 3.70 7.41
N ARG A 47 -11.50 4.70 6.56
CA ARG A 47 -12.14 4.85 5.26
C ARG A 47 -11.31 4.27 4.14
N VAL A 48 -10.02 4.62 4.08
CA VAL A 48 -9.13 4.22 3.00
C VAL A 48 -7.72 4.00 3.54
N VAL A 49 -7.04 2.99 3.00
CA VAL A 49 -5.58 2.87 3.11
C VAL A 49 -5.00 2.94 1.72
N ALA A 50 -4.11 3.91 1.51
CA ALA A 50 -3.38 4.09 0.27
C ALA A 50 -1.87 3.96 0.52
N ALA A 51 -1.18 3.31 -0.42
CA ALA A 51 0.25 3.07 -0.34
C ALA A 51 0.95 3.37 -1.67
N LYS A 52 2.22 3.80 -1.60
CA LYS A 52 3.12 3.81 -2.76
C LYS A 52 4.58 3.66 -2.34
N ASP A 53 5.38 3.10 -3.23
CA ASP A 53 6.84 3.17 -3.20
C ASP A 53 7.26 4.38 -4.04
N ASP A 54 7.93 5.33 -3.42
CA ASP A 54 8.38 6.59 -4.00
C ASP A 54 9.89 6.67 -3.86
N GLU A 55 10.59 5.98 -4.77
CA GLU A 55 12.06 5.94 -4.85
C GLU A 55 12.74 5.48 -3.54
N GLY A 56 12.26 4.39 -2.94
CA GLY A 56 12.82 3.85 -1.69
C GLY A 56 12.17 4.43 -0.44
N ILE A 57 11.15 5.28 -0.58
CA ILE A 57 10.30 5.73 0.53
C ILE A 57 8.93 5.07 0.39
N ILE A 58 8.59 4.21 1.34
CA ILE A 58 7.24 3.69 1.47
C ILE A 58 6.37 4.75 2.12
N ARG A 59 5.36 5.20 1.38
CA ARG A 59 4.38 6.14 1.89
C ARG A 59 3.06 5.43 2.18
N LEU A 60 2.57 5.58 3.40
CA LEU A 60 1.27 5.04 3.83
C LEU A 60 0.34 6.18 4.24
N ARG A 61 -0.93 6.12 3.82
CA ARG A 61 -1.96 7.08 4.21
C ARG A 61 -3.18 6.33 4.71
N PHE A 62 -3.53 6.57 5.96
CA PHE A 62 -4.70 6.02 6.63
C PHE A 62 -5.73 7.14 6.74
N PHE A 63 -6.80 7.07 5.94
CA PHE A 63 -7.85 8.08 5.95
C PHE A 63 -8.93 7.69 6.95
N ILE A 64 -9.21 8.55 7.93
CA ILE A 64 -10.13 8.30 9.05
C ILE A 64 -11.34 9.22 8.95
N ASP A 65 -12.52 8.66 9.20
CA ASP A 65 -13.79 9.39 9.33
C ASP A 65 -13.94 9.96 10.74
N GLY A 66 -13.99 11.28 10.88
CA GLY A 66 -13.99 11.95 12.18
C GLY A 66 -12.58 12.17 12.73
N GLU A 67 -12.52 12.64 13.98
CA GLU A 67 -11.25 12.89 14.66
C GLU A 67 -10.55 11.56 14.96
N PRO A 68 -9.27 11.37 14.53
CA PRO A 68 -8.53 10.15 14.84
C PRO A 68 -8.43 9.94 16.35
N SER A 69 -8.88 8.77 16.80
CA SER A 69 -8.73 8.32 18.17
C SER A 69 -7.31 7.80 18.42
N GLN A 70 -6.98 7.56 19.70
CA GLN A 70 -5.70 6.92 20.04
C GLN A 70 -5.60 5.51 19.44
N GLU A 71 -6.72 4.76 19.40
CA GLU A 71 -6.78 3.42 18.80
C GLU A 71 -6.48 3.49 17.30
N ASP A 72 -7.02 4.49 16.58
CA ASP A 72 -6.71 4.68 15.15
C ASP A 72 -5.22 4.93 14.91
N LEU A 73 -4.57 5.71 15.77
CA LEU A 73 -3.14 6.00 15.68
C LEU A 73 -2.30 4.77 16.00
N GLU A 74 -2.68 3.99 17.02
CA GLU A 74 -2.00 2.76 17.42
C GLU A 74 -2.12 1.69 16.32
N SER A 75 -3.31 1.50 15.76
CA SER A 75 -3.53 0.57 14.65
C SER A 75 -2.79 0.98 13.37
N ALA A 76 -2.80 2.27 13.02
CA ALA A 76 -2.03 2.77 11.89
C ALA A 76 -0.52 2.56 12.09
N SER A 77 -0.01 2.83 13.31
CA SER A 77 1.40 2.62 13.64
C SER A 77 1.79 1.15 13.63
N SER A 78 0.92 0.26 14.12
CA SER A 78 1.11 -1.19 14.11
C SER A 78 1.22 -1.71 12.68
N ALA A 79 0.24 -1.37 11.84
CA ALA A 79 0.24 -1.74 10.43
C ALA A 79 1.46 -1.15 9.69
N ALA A 80 1.83 0.11 9.94
CA ALA A 80 2.99 0.72 9.30
C ALA A 80 4.32 0.04 9.70
N ALA A 81 4.46 -0.35 10.97
CA ALA A 81 5.62 -1.08 11.47
C ALA A 81 5.74 -2.48 10.82
N GLU A 82 4.63 -3.18 10.63
CA GLU A 82 4.62 -4.46 9.93
C GLU A 82 4.99 -4.33 8.45
N VAL A 83 4.50 -3.28 7.78
CA VAL A 83 4.84 -3.02 6.38
C VAL A 83 6.34 -2.75 6.26
N ILE A 84 6.88 -1.78 7.01
CA ILE A 84 8.30 -1.40 6.85
C ILE A 84 9.26 -2.54 7.23
N ALA A 85 8.84 -3.48 8.09
CA ALA A 85 9.62 -4.67 8.41
C ALA A 85 9.81 -5.61 7.18
N ASP A 86 8.90 -5.59 6.21
CA ASP A 86 9.03 -6.35 4.96
C ASP A 86 10.00 -5.67 3.95
N PHE A 87 10.37 -4.41 4.19
CA PHE A 87 11.17 -3.58 3.28
C PHE A 87 12.35 -2.91 4.00
N PRO A 88 13.38 -3.68 4.40
CA PRO A 88 14.46 -3.19 5.26
C PRO A 88 15.38 -2.14 4.63
N GLU A 89 15.31 -1.96 3.30
CA GLU A 89 16.09 -0.95 2.57
C GLU A 89 15.31 0.36 2.36
N HIS A 90 14.02 0.39 2.72
CA HIS A 90 13.15 1.54 2.52
C HIS A 90 13.06 2.40 3.77
N GLU A 91 12.78 3.69 3.56
CA GLU A 91 12.32 4.60 4.61
C GLU A 91 10.78 4.61 4.68
N LEU A 92 10.23 5.03 5.82
CA LEU A 92 8.79 5.11 6.04
C LEU A 92 8.33 6.57 6.18
N ASP A 93 7.29 6.94 5.43
CA ASP A 93 6.49 8.15 5.63
C ASP A 93 5.02 7.75 5.73
N ASP A 94 4.55 7.41 6.94
CA ASP A 94 3.16 7.13 7.23
C ASP A 94 2.43 8.35 7.81
N LYS A 95 1.15 8.49 7.48
CA LYS A 95 0.27 9.51 8.06
C LYS A 95 -1.15 9.02 8.25
N VAL A 96 -1.73 9.40 9.38
CA VAL A 96 -3.17 9.36 9.62
C VAL A 96 -3.77 10.70 9.20
N VAL A 97 -4.79 10.65 8.35
CA VAL A 97 -5.41 11.82 7.72
C VAL A 97 -6.91 11.81 8.02
N ARG A 98 -7.40 12.83 8.70
CA ARG A 98 -8.85 13.03 8.85
C ARG A 98 -9.47 13.37 7.50
N LEU A 99 -10.53 12.65 7.14
CA LEU A 99 -11.33 12.85 5.95
C LEU A 99 -12.78 12.46 6.27
N ASP A 100 -13.57 13.45 6.66
CA ASP A 100 -14.94 13.22 7.11
C ASP A 100 -15.88 12.87 5.94
N ALA A 101 -16.79 11.91 6.13
CA ALA A 101 -17.89 11.73 5.19
C ALA A 101 -18.80 12.99 5.17
N PRO A 102 -19.38 13.38 4.01
CA PRO A 102 -19.42 12.67 2.73
C PRO A 102 -18.29 13.05 1.76
N GLU A 103 -17.20 13.66 2.24
CA GLU A 103 -16.09 14.04 1.36
C GLU A 103 -15.53 12.79 0.65
N ARG A 104 -15.32 12.93 -0.66
CA ARG A 104 -14.80 11.83 -1.49
C ARG A 104 -13.30 11.73 -1.30
N VAL A 105 -12.85 10.50 -1.10
CA VAL A 105 -11.42 10.17 -1.08
C VAL A 105 -10.86 10.41 -2.48
N GLN A 106 -9.93 11.35 -2.60
CA GLN A 106 -9.19 11.61 -3.83
C GLN A 106 -7.77 11.10 -3.66
N VAL A 107 -7.44 10.05 -4.41
CA VAL A 107 -6.12 9.43 -4.42
C VAL A 107 -5.63 9.48 -5.85
N THR A 108 -4.43 10.02 -6.07
CA THR A 108 -3.85 10.16 -7.41
C THR A 108 -3.42 8.79 -7.95
N ALA A 109 -3.28 8.66 -9.29
CA ALA A 109 -3.07 7.38 -9.95
C ALA A 109 -1.76 6.66 -9.59
N ASP A 110 -0.78 7.37 -9.03
CA ASP A 110 0.49 6.83 -8.54
C ASP A 110 0.34 6.08 -7.20
N TRP A 111 -0.75 6.29 -6.47
CA TRP A 111 -1.05 5.59 -5.23
C TRP A 111 -1.90 4.35 -5.47
N GLN A 112 -1.61 3.31 -4.71
CA GLN A 112 -2.37 2.07 -4.71
C GLN A 112 -3.37 2.11 -3.56
N ILE A 113 -4.67 2.07 -3.88
CA ILE A 113 -5.71 1.91 -2.87
C ILE A 113 -5.73 0.43 -2.48
N VAL A 114 -5.35 0.15 -1.23
CA VAL A 114 -5.24 -1.21 -0.70
C VAL A 114 -6.52 -1.60 0.03
N PHE A 115 -7.12 -0.66 0.75
CA PHE A 115 -8.40 -0.84 1.44
C PHE A 115 -9.31 0.36 1.16
N MET A 116 -10.61 0.10 1.00
CA MET A 116 -11.64 1.12 0.93
C MET A 116 -12.91 0.60 1.60
N ARG A 117 -13.34 1.30 2.66
CA ARG A 117 -14.60 1.05 3.37
C ARG A 117 -15.77 1.33 2.43
N ARG A 118 -16.80 0.50 2.52
CA ARG A 118 -18.09 0.77 1.86
C ARG A 118 -18.80 1.91 2.60
N GLU A 119 -19.05 3.02 1.90
CA GLU A 119 -19.83 4.14 2.43
C GLU A 119 -21.34 3.95 2.16
N PRO A 120 -22.22 4.36 3.08
CA PRO A 120 -23.66 4.46 2.78
C PRO A 120 -23.88 5.55 1.73
N GLY A 121 -24.64 5.21 0.67
CA GLY A 121 -24.98 6.11 -0.44
C GLY A 121 -26.30 6.83 -0.24
#